data_AF-A0A0W1ET13-F1
#
_entry.id   AF-A0A0W1ET13-F1
#
_cell.length_a   1.000
_cell.length_b   1.000
_cell.length_c   1.000
_cell.angle_alpha   90.00
_cell.angle_beta   90.00
_cell.angle_gamma   90.00
#
_symmetry.space_group_name_H-M   'P 1'
#
loop_
_entity.id
_entity.type
_entity.pdbx_description
1 polymer ?
#
loop_
_entity_poly.entity_id
_entity_poly.type
_entity_poly.pdbx_seq_one_letter_code
_entity_poly.pdbx_strand_id
1 'polypeptide(L)' 'MRVLSAVLTDGLEPVEAAVREALASGTASDELILNILSRRREPAMPHSIVTSEDRMLRHPPLADCARYDLLRGYDAAA' A
#
# COMPACT_ATOMS: atom_id res chain seq x y z
N MET A 1 6.44 -20.14 -6.33
CA MET A 1 7.03 -20.48 -5.01
C MET A 1 7.26 -19.28 -4.08
N ARG A 2 6.89 -18.03 -4.45
CA ARG A 2 7.23 -16.84 -3.66
C ARG A 2 6.64 -16.82 -2.23
N VAL A 3 5.37 -17.20 -2.09
CA VAL A 3 4.69 -17.24 -0.79
C VAL A 3 5.34 -18.26 0.16
N LEU A 4 5.70 -19.45 -0.34
CA LEU A 4 6.37 -20.47 0.48
C LEU A 4 7.79 -20.03 0.89
N SER A 5 8.49 -19.27 0.04
CA SER A 5 9.79 -18.71 0.41
C SER A 5 9.72 -17.71 1.57
N ALA A 6 8.59 -16.99 1.73
CA ALA A 6 8.38 -16.06 2.84
C ALA A 6 8.27 -16.76 4.22
N VAL A 7 7.94 -18.06 4.25
CA VAL A 7 7.90 -18.84 5.51
C VAL A 7 9.27 -18.85 6.19
N LEU A 8 10.36 -18.77 5.43
CA LEU A 8 11.72 -18.73 5.97
C LEU A 8 12.03 -17.43 6.72
N THR A 9 11.33 -16.34 6.40
CA THR A 9 11.53 -15.01 7.00
C THR A 9 10.48 -14.67 8.04
N ASP A 10 9.22 -14.99 7.76
CA ASP A 10 8.05 -14.60 8.55
C ASP A 10 7.54 -15.72 9.46
N GLY A 11 7.92 -16.97 9.19
CA GLY A 11 7.33 -18.14 9.82
C GLY A 11 6.02 -18.58 9.17
N LEU A 12 5.54 -19.77 9.56
CA LEU A 12 4.39 -20.40 8.93
C LEU A 12 3.07 -19.73 9.32
N GLU A 13 2.90 -19.43 10.61
CA GLU A 13 1.65 -18.87 11.14
C GLU A 13 1.31 -17.50 10.52
N PRO A 14 2.24 -16.52 10.41
CA PRO A 14 1.91 -15.23 9.79
C PRO A 14 1.57 -15.38 8.31
N VAL A 15 2.24 -16.28 7.60
CA VAL A 15 1.96 -16.59 6.19
C VAL A 15 0.58 -17.21 6.04
N GLU A 16 0.21 -18.18 6.88
CA GLU A 16 -1.12 -18.78 6.86
C GLU A 16 -2.22 -17.75 7.15
N ALA A 17 -1.99 -16.87 8.14
CA ALA A 17 -2.91 -15.80 8.45
C ALA A 17 -3.05 -14.80 7.29
N ALA A 18 -1.98 -14.49 6.57
CA ALA A 18 -2.04 -13.62 5.39
C ALA A 18 -2.77 -14.28 4.21
N VAL A 19 -2.58 -15.59 4.01
CA VAL A 19 -3.34 -16.37 3.01
C VAL A 19 -4.83 -16.36 3.33
N ARG A 20 -5.21 -16.57 4.58
CA ARG A 20 -6.61 -16.54 5.01
C ARG A 20 -7.26 -15.17 4.77
N GLU A 21 -6.53 -14.10 5.05
CA GLU A 21 -6.98 -12.73 4.81
C GLU A 21 -7.14 -12.43 3.30
N ALA A 22 -6.18 -12.84 2.47
CA ALA A 22 -6.26 -12.71 1.01
C ALA A 22 -7.42 -13.53 0.40
N LEU A 23 -7.75 -14.69 0.97
CA LEU A 23 -8.93 -15.45 0.56
C LEU A 23 -10.22 -14.75 0.97
N ALA A 24 -10.27 -14.17 2.17
CA ALA A 24 -11.43 -13.45 2.67
C ALA A 24 -11.73 -12.15 1.89
N SER A 25 -10.72 -11.53 1.26
CA SER A 25 -10.91 -10.36 0.39
C SER A 25 -11.53 -10.70 -0.97
N GLY A 26 -11.72 -11.99 -1.30
CA GLY A 26 -12.31 -12.43 -2.55
C GLY A 26 -11.36 -12.35 -3.75
N THR A 27 -10.10 -11.97 -3.57
CA THR A 27 -9.08 -11.98 -4.62
C THR A 27 -7.73 -12.42 -4.05
N ALA A 28 -7.53 -13.73 -3.96
CA ALA A 28 -6.26 -14.28 -3.51
C ALA A 28 -5.23 -14.28 -4.64
N SER A 29 -4.18 -13.48 -4.51
CA SER A 29 -2.98 -13.52 -5.33
C SER A 29 -1.74 -13.61 -4.45
N ASP A 30 -0.65 -14.14 -5.00
CA ASP A 30 0.64 -14.14 -4.31
C ASP A 30 1.11 -12.72 -3.98
N GLU A 31 0.91 -11.77 -4.89
CA GLU A 31 1.19 -10.34 -4.66
C GLU A 31 0.40 -9.79 -3.46
N LEU A 32 -0.89 -10.11 -3.34
CA LEU A 32 -1.70 -9.65 -2.20
C LEU A 32 -1.19 -10.26 -0.89
N ILE A 33 -0.91 -11.56 -0.87
CA ILE A 33 -0.39 -12.25 0.33
C ILE A 33 0.94 -11.63 0.77
N LEU A 34 1.85 -11.39 -0.18
CA LEU A 34 3.13 -10.75 0.11
C LEU A 34 2.96 -9.30 0.55
N ASN A 35 1.98 -8.58 0.02
CA ASN A 35 1.66 -7.22 0.44
C ASN A 35 1.16 -7.18 1.89
N ILE A 36 0.26 -8.10 2.27
CA ILE A 36 -0.24 -8.24 3.64
C ILE A 36 0.93 -8.52 4.59
N LEU A 37 1.81 -9.47 4.24
CA LEU A 37 3.02 -9.75 5.04
C LEU A 37 3.93 -8.53 5.15
N SER A 38 4.15 -7.81 4.06
CA SER A 38 4.96 -6.59 4.05
C SER A 38 4.41 -5.53 5.02
N ARG A 39 3.08 -5.31 5.04
CA ARG A 39 2.45 -4.38 5.98
C ARG A 39 2.57 -4.81 7.44
N ARG A 40 2.60 -6.11 7.72
CA ARG A 40 2.80 -6.62 9.09
C ARG A 40 4.22 -6.43 9.58
N ARG A 41 5.21 -6.39 8.68
CA ARG A 41 6.62 -6.09 9.00
C ARG A 41 6.90 -4.60 9.12
N GLU A 42 6.02 -3.77 8.58
CA GLU A 42 6.21 -2.33 8.57
C GLU A 42 6.45 -1.83 10.01
N PRO A 43 7.51 -1.04 10.24
CA PRO A 43 7.77 -0.50 11.56
C PRO A 43 6.60 0.38 12.00
N ALA A 44 6.45 0.54 13.32
CA ALA A 44 5.44 1.43 13.87
C ALA A 44 5.52 2.81 13.21
N MET A 45 4.34 3.37 12.90
CA MET A 45 4.25 4.66 12.22
C MET A 45 5.11 5.69 12.97
N PRO A 46 6.01 6.41 12.28
CA PRO A 46 6.80 7.45 12.91
C PRO A 46 5.86 8.50 13.53
N HIS A 47 6.34 9.16 14.58
CA HIS A 47 5.55 10.18 15.26
C HIS A 47 5.24 11.31 14.29
N SER A 48 3.99 11.79 14.34
CA SER A 48 3.58 12.90 13.49
C SER A 48 4.37 14.15 13.85
N ILE A 49 4.91 14.82 12.84
CA ILE A 49 5.55 16.11 13.01
C ILE A 49 4.44 17.14 13.13
N VAL A 50 4.37 17.84 14.26
CA VAL A 50 3.45 18.97 14.41
C VAL A 50 3.87 20.05 13.42
N THR A 51 3.05 20.27 12.39
CA THR A 51 3.26 21.36 11.44
C THR A 51 2.95 22.69 12.13
N SER A 52 3.89 23.64 12.09
CA SER A 52 3.66 24.99 12.59
C SER A 52 2.47 25.64 11.87
N GLU A 53 1.59 26.29 12.64
CA GLU A 53 0.43 27.03 12.13
C GLU A 53 0.85 28.17 11.16
N ASP A 54 2.05 28.72 11.33
CA ASP A 54 2.65 29.72 10.43
C ASP A 54 2.87 29.20 9.00
N ARG A 55 2.82 27.88 8.80
CA ARG A 55 2.98 27.20 7.51
C ARG A 55 1.68 26.57 7.00
N MET A 56 0.52 27.01 7.47
CA MET A 56 -0.75 26.62 6.85
C MET A 56 -0.79 27.08 5.39
N LEU A 57 -1.08 26.14 4.50
CA LEU A 57 -1.27 26.42 3.08
C LEU A 57 -2.51 27.28 2.89
N ARG A 58 -2.38 28.41 2.19
CA ARG A 58 -3.53 29.23 1.78
C ARG A 58 -4.44 28.49 0.79
N HIS A 59 -3.87 27.56 0.03
CA HIS A 59 -4.59 26.74 -0.93
C HIS A 59 -4.35 25.27 -0.58
N PRO A 60 -5.38 24.53 -0.13
CA PRO A 60 -5.22 23.11 0.14
C PRO A 60 -4.90 22.36 -1.16
N PRO A 61 -4.13 21.26 -1.10
CA PRO A 61 -3.92 20.44 -2.27
C PRO A 61 -5.26 19.88 -2.75
N LEU A 62 -5.62 20.17 -4.01
CA LEU A 62 -6.75 19.53 -4.66
C LEU A 62 -6.24 18.25 -5.35
N ALA A 63 -6.86 17.11 -5.03
CA ALA A 63 -6.61 15.86 -5.75
C ALA A 63 -7.32 15.90 -7.11
N ASP A 64 -6.77 16.67 -8.05
CA ASP A 64 -7.28 16.79 -9.42
C ASP A 64 -6.56 15.82 -10.37
N CYS A 65 -7.11 14.62 -10.52
CA CYS A 65 -6.57 13.63 -11.46
C CYS A 65 -6.73 14.07 -12.92
N ALA A 66 -7.79 14.82 -13.27
CA ALA A 66 -8.03 15.27 -14.63
C ALA A 66 -6.90 16.19 -15.14
N ARG A 67 -6.30 16.98 -14.25
CA ARG A 67 -5.12 17.77 -14.58
C ARG A 67 -3.94 16.91 -15.05
N TYR A 68 -3.73 15.74 -14.45
CA TYR A 68 -2.69 14.80 -14.87
C TYR A 68 -3.07 14.10 -16.19
N ASP A 69 -4.33 13.73 -16.36
CA ASP A 69 -4.83 13.09 -17.58
C ASP A 69 -4.62 13.99 -18.81
N LEU A 70 -4.85 15.29 -18.67
CA LEU A 70 -4.59 16.29 -19.71
C LEU A 70 -3.11 16.37 -20.10
N LEU A 71 -2.20 16.27 -19.12
CA LEU A 71 -0.75 16.30 -19.35
C LEU A 71 -0.24 15.00 -19.98
N ARG A 72 -0.86 13.87 -19.65
CA ARG A 72 -0.47 12.54 -20.16
C ARG A 72 -0.91 12.33 -21.61
N GLY A 73 -1.82 13.16 -22.12
CA GLY A 73 -2.36 13.07 -23.47
C GLY A 73 -3.27 11.86 -23.65
N TYR A 74 -3.93 11.77 -24.81
CA TYR A 74 -4.87 10.69 -25.12
C TYR A 74 -4.23 9.28 -25.18
N ASP A 75 -2.90 9.20 -25.24
CA ASP A 75 -2.15 7.92 -25.22
C ASP A 75 -2.09 7.27 -23.82
N ALA A 76 -2.61 7.94 -22.79
CA ALA A 76 -2.63 7.43 -21.42
C ALA A 76 -3.55 6.21 -21.20
N ALA A 77 -4.52 6.01 -22.10
CA ALA A 77 -5.58 5.01 -21.98
C ALA A 77 -5.43 3.81 -22.94
N ALA A 78 -4.29 3.69 -23.64
CA ALA A 78 -3.97 2.54 -24.50
C ALA A 78 -3.19 1.45 -23.76
#